data_AF-A0A1V4UHJ4-F1
#
_entry.id   AF-A0A1V4UHJ4-F1
#
_cell.length_a   1.000
_cell.length_b   1.000
_cell.length_c   1.000
_cell.angle_alpha   90.00
_cell.angle_beta   90.00
_cell.angle_gamma   90.00
#
_symmetry.space_group_name_H-M   'P 1'
#
loop_
_entity.id
_entity.type
_entity.pdbx_description
1 polymer ?
#
loop_
_entity_poly.entity_id
_entity_poly.type
_entity_poly.pdbx_seq_one_letter_code
_entity_poly.pdbx_strand_id
1 'polypeptide(L)' 'MSQMTSLDMMFLIFLLFILVVVGILFLIVSVGNFFFGDILIGIASFGVFAACSGAVYYMQKKFHE' A
#
# COMPACT_ATOMS: atom_id res chain seq x y z
N MET A 1 26.82 4.84 -2.25
CA MET A 1 26.60 4.23 -0.93
C MET A 1 25.85 5.24 -0.07
N SER A 2 24.53 5.29 -0.24
CA SER A 2 23.68 6.27 0.46
C SER A 2 23.67 5.88 1.93
N GLN A 3 24.17 6.74 2.82
CA GLN A 3 24.10 6.51 4.25
C GLN A 3 22.63 6.43 4.65
N MET A 4 22.17 5.21 4.91
CA MET A 4 20.84 4.96 5.43
C MET A 4 20.81 5.52 6.85
N THR A 5 20.02 6.57 7.07
CA THR A 5 19.76 7.01 8.44
C THR A 5 18.76 6.05 9.06
N SER A 6 18.90 5.77 10.36
CA SER A 6 17.96 4.88 11.09
C SER A 6 16.50 5.35 10.95
N LEU A 7 16.29 6.64 10.68
CA LEU A 7 15.01 7.28 10.37
C LEU A 7 14.36 6.75 9.08
N ASP A 8 15.13 6.53 8.01
CA ASP A 8 14.58 6.08 6.72
C ASP A 8 14.01 4.66 6.82
N MET A 9 14.73 3.75 7.50
CA MET A 9 14.24 2.39 7.76
C MET A 9 12.97 2.41 8.63
N MET A 10 12.96 3.23 9.69
CA MET A 10 11.84 3.32 10.62
C MET A 10 10.59 3.89 9.91
N PHE A 11 10.77 4.88 9.04
CA PHE A 11 9.70 5.44 8.21
C PHE A 11 9.13 4.40 7.23
N LEU A 12 9.99 3.61 6.58
CA LEU A 12 9.55 2.62 5.60
C LEU A 12 8.75 1.49 6.25
N ILE A 13 9.19 1.01 7.42
CA ILE A 13 8.47 0.00 8.21
C ILE A 13 7.11 0.54 8.66
N PHE A 14 7.07 1.80 9.11
CA PHE A 14 5.82 2.45 9.51
C PHE A 14 4.84 2.59 8.34
N LEU A 15 5.34 2.98 7.17
CA LEU A 15 4.55 3.14 5.95
C LEU A 15 4.02 1.79 5.44
N LEU A 16 4.83 0.74 5.52
CA LEU A 16 4.40 -0.64 5.24
C LEU A 16 3.29 -1.08 6.20
N PHE A 17 3.43 -0.80 7.50
CA PHE A 17 2.44 -1.19 8.51
C PHE A 17 1.09 -0.51 8.28
N ILE A 18 1.08 0.79 7.98
CA ILE A 18 -0.13 1.53 7.61
C ILE A 18 -0.73 0.96 6.32
N LEU A 19 0.10 0.70 5.31
CA LEU A 19 -0.35 0.15 4.04
C LEU A 19 -1.05 -1.21 4.21
N VAL A 20 -0.57 -2.07 5.11
CA VAL A 20 -1.20 -3.37 5.40
C VAL A 20 -2.58 -3.18 6.00
N VAL A 21 -2.72 -2.34 7.04
CA VAL A 21 -4.00 -2.11 7.72
C VAL A 21 -5.01 -1.43 6.78
N VAL A 22 -4.57 -0.38 6.08
CA VAL A 22 -5.40 0.32 5.09
C VAL A 22 -5.75 -0.61 3.93
N GLY A 23 -4.81 -1.43 3.47
CA GLY A 23 -5.02 -2.40 2.39
C GLY A 23 -6.07 -3.44 2.73
N ILE A 24 -6.05 -3.98 3.95
CA ILE A 24 -7.06 -4.94 4.43
C ILE A 24 -8.44 -4.27 4.50
N LEU A 25 -8.54 -3.03 5.03
CA LEU A 25 -9.80 -2.29 5.06
C LEU A 25 -10.33 -2.02 3.65
N PHE A 26 -9.46 -1.62 2.72
CA PHE A 26 -9.81 -1.42 1.30
C PHE A 26 -10.28 -2.71 0.64
N LEU A 27 -9.66 -3.85 0.95
CA LEU A 27 -10.09 -5.17 0.48
C LEU A 27 -11.47 -5.53 1.00
N ILE A 28 -11.74 -5.33 2.29
CA ILE A 28 -13.04 -5.60 2.90
C ILE A 28 -14.13 -4.71 2.27
N VAL A 29 -13.86 -3.41 2.11
CA VAL A 29 -14.77 -2.46 1.45
C VAL A 29 -14.98 -2.84 0.00
N SER A 30 -13.92 -3.21 -0.72
CA SER A 30 -14.02 -3.61 -2.13
C SER A 30 -14.86 -4.87 -2.30
N VAL A 31 -14.65 -5.89 -1.47
CA VAL A 31 -15.45 -7.13 -1.50
C VAL A 31 -16.90 -6.83 -1.14
N GLY A 32 -17.14 -6.05 -0.09
CA GLY A 32 -18.47 -5.59 0.29
C GLY A 32 -19.17 -4.88 -0.87
N ASN A 33 -18.56 -3.87 -1.46
CA ASN A 33 -19.13 -3.12 -2.58
C ASN A 33 -19.37 -3.99 -3.82
N PHE A 34 -18.55 -5.01 -4.06
CA PHE A 34 -18.78 -5.97 -5.15
C PHE A 34 -20.08 -6.77 -4.93
N PHE A 35 -20.36 -7.17 -3.70
CA PHE A 35 -21.61 -7.86 -3.34
C PHE A 35 -22.84 -6.92 -3.37
N PHE A 36 -22.66 -5.63 -3.09
CA PHE A 36 -23.73 -4.64 -3.11
C PHE A 36 -23.96 -3.96 -4.48
N GLY A 37 -23.16 -4.30 -5.50
CA GLY A 37 -23.35 -3.86 -6.89
C GLY A 37 -22.53 -2.63 -7.32
N ASP A 38 -21.75 -2.03 -6.42
CA ASP A 38 -20.92 -0.84 -6.67
C ASP A 38 -19.49 -1.22 -7.08
N ILE A 39 -19.39 -1.86 -8.26
CA ILE A 39 -18.14 -2.38 -8.84
C ILE A 39 -17.10 -1.26 -9.08
N LEU A 40 -17.55 -0.04 -9.44
CA LEU A 40 -16.68 1.12 -9.69
C LEU A 40 -15.84 1.51 -8.48
N ILE A 41 -16.46 1.50 -7.29
CA ILE A 41 -15.79 1.85 -6.04
C ILE A 41 -14.79 0.75 -5.66
N GLY A 42 -15.14 -0.52 -5.84
CA GLY A 42 -14.22 -1.64 -5.63
C GLY A 42 -12.97 -1.55 -6.51
N ILE A 43 -13.13 -1.27 -7.81
CA ILE A 43 -12.01 -1.14 -8.75
C ILE A 43 -11.14 0.08 -8.41
N ALA A 44 -11.74 1.23 -8.11
CA ALA A 44 -11.00 2.43 -7.73
C ALA A 44 -10.17 2.20 -6.45
N SER A 45 -10.79 1.54 -5.47
CA SER A 45 -10.17 1.14 -4.20
C SER A 45 -8.97 0.22 -4.43
N PHE A 46 -9.13 -0.78 -5.30
CA PHE A 46 -8.06 -1.72 -5.63
C PHE A 46 -6.90 -1.03 -6.39
N GLY A 47 -7.21 -0.11 -7.31
CA GLY A 47 -6.21 0.65 -8.04
C GLY A 47 -5.32 1.52 -7.14
N VAL A 48 -5.92 2.21 -6.16
CA VAL A 48 -5.17 3.01 -5.17
C VAL A 48 -4.27 2.11 -4.32
N PHE A 49 -4.78 0.96 -3.87
CA PHE A 49 -3.99 0.00 -3.11
C PHE A 49 -2.79 -0.53 -3.91
N ALA A 50 -3.00 -0.91 -5.18
CA ALA A 50 -1.92 -1.38 -6.05
C ALA A 50 -0.85 -0.30 -6.30
N ALA A 51 -1.26 0.95 -6.49
CA ALA A 51 -0.34 2.08 -6.67
C ALA A 51 0.51 2.34 -5.41
N CYS A 52 -0.12 2.35 -4.23
CA CYS A 52 0.60 2.55 -2.97
C CYS A 52 1.56 1.38 -2.65
N SER A 53 1.14 0.14 -2.90
CA SER A 53 1.99 -1.05 -2.75
C SER A 53 3.18 -1.02 -3.71
N GLY A 54 2.95 -0.64 -4.97
CA GLY A 54 4.01 -0.45 -5.96
C GLY A 54 5.02 0.64 -5.57
N ALA A 55 4.55 1.76 -5.01
CA ALA A 55 5.41 2.84 -4.54
C ALA A 55 6.31 2.40 -3.37
N VAL A 56 5.75 1.66 -2.40
CA VAL A 56 6.53 1.10 -1.29
C VAL A 56 7.54 0.07 -1.78
N TYR A 57 7.15 -0.82 -2.70
CA TYR A 57 8.06 -1.80 -3.29
C TYR A 57 9.19 -1.14 -4.09
N TYR A 58 8.89 -0.11 -4.90
CA TYR A 58 9.88 0.64 -5.65
C TYR A 58 10.90 1.32 -4.72
N MET A 59 10.41 1.95 -3.66
CA MET A 59 11.25 2.52 -2.61
C MET A 59 12.14 1.42 -2.01
N GLN A 60 11.57 0.30 -1.55
CA GLN A 60 12.34 -0.84 -1.02
C GLN A 60 13.41 -1.35 -1.97
N LYS A 61 13.08 -1.53 -3.25
CA LYS A 61 14.01 -1.99 -4.28
C LYS A 61 15.16 -1.00 -4.45
N LYS A 62 14.87 0.30 -4.54
CA LYS A 62 15.88 1.36 -4.64
C LYS A 62 16.78 1.44 -3.39
N PHE A 63 16.32 0.96 -2.24
CA PHE A 63 17.12 0.87 -1.01
C PHE A 63 18.02 -0.38 -0.93
N HIS A 64 17.77 -1.39 -1.77
CA HIS A 64 18.54 -2.64 -1.81
C HIS A 64 19.64 -2.65 -2.90
N GLU A 65 19.57 -1.76 -3.90
CA GLU A 65 20.65 -1.47 -4.88
C GLU A 65 21.67 -0.46 -4.32
#